data_AF-A0A7C3D0S3-F1
#
_entry.id   AF-A0A7C3D0S3-F1
#
_cell.length_a   1.000
_cell.length_b   1.000
_cell.length_c   1.000
_cell.angle_alpha   90.00
_cell.angle_beta   90.00
_cell.angle_gamma   90.00
#
_symmetry.space_group_name_H-M   'P 1'
#
loop_
_entity.id
_entity.type
_entity.pdbx_description
1 polymer ?
#
loop_
_entity_poly.entity_id
_entity_poly.type
_entity_poly.pdbx_seq_one_letter_code
_entity_poly.pdbx_strand_id
1 'polypeptide(L)'
;MSVKLDAIPSPVAAIWRETQRLAAVERLTLAKLLLESVLTERPDADAAWSALGLESFQRDWDNDEDAIYDNWREYYGVSSR
;
A
#
# COMPACT_ATOMS: atom_id res chain seq x y z
N MET A 1 18.41 25.60 1.43
CA MET A 1 17.08 25.97 1.95
C MET A 1 17.12 25.78 3.46
N SER A 2 17.15 26.86 4.24
CA SER A 2 17.29 26.76 5.70
C SER A 2 15.90 26.66 6.32
N VAL A 3 15.56 25.51 6.90
CA VAL A 3 14.31 25.35 7.64
C VAL A 3 14.39 26.25 8.88
N LYS A 4 13.43 27.17 9.03
CA LYS A 4 13.36 28.04 10.21
C LYS A 4 12.88 27.23 11.40
N LEU A 5 13.71 27.14 12.45
CA LEU A 5 13.43 26.38 13.67
C LEU A 5 12.20 26.90 14.43
N ASP A 6 11.87 28.18 14.27
CA ASP A 6 10.74 28.84 14.93
C ASP A 6 9.37 28.29 14.49
N ALA A 7 9.32 27.63 13.33
CA ALA A 7 8.10 27.01 12.79
C ALA A 7 7.92 25.55 13.24
N ILE A 8 8.88 25.00 13.99
CA ILE A 8 8.90 23.58 14.37
C ILE A 8 8.43 23.45 15.82
N PRO A 9 7.53 22.50 16.15
CA PRO A 9 7.16 22.22 17.54
C PRO A 9 8.40 22.02 18.41
N SER A 10 8.43 22.63 19.60
CA SER A 10 9.60 22.64 20.50
C SER A 10 10.28 21.26 20.68
N PRO A 11 9.54 20.15 20.86
CA PRO A 11 10.16 18.81 20.94
C PRO A 11 10.89 18.40 19.67
N VAL A 12 10.32 18.68 18.50
CA VAL A 12 10.92 18.35 17.19
C VAL A 12 12.13 19.24 16.91
N ALA A 13 12.10 20.51 17.33
CA ALA A 13 13.26 21.40 17.23
C ALA A 13 14.45 20.93 18.09
N ALA A 14 14.19 20.34 19.27
CA ALA A 14 15.22 19.73 20.10
C ALA A 14 15.84 18.49 19.44
N ILE A 15 15.00 17.57 18.93
CA ILE A 15 15.45 16.39 18.19
C ILE A 15 16.25 16.78 16.94
N TRP A 16 15.81 17.85 16.25
CA TRP A 16 16.54 18.37 15.10
C TRP A 16 17.96 18.84 15.47
N ARG A 17 18.12 19.54 16.59
CA ARG A 17 19.46 19.96 17.05
C ARG A 17 20.35 18.77 17.40
N GLU A 18 19.80 17.74 18.03
CA GLU A 18 20.57 16.53 18.35
C GLU A 18 20.96 15.75 17.08
N THR A 19 20.07 15.67 16.10
CA THR A 19 20.39 15.02 14.81
C THR A 19 21.47 15.76 14.01
N GLN A 20 21.63 17.07 14.17
CA GLN A 20 22.75 17.81 13.57
C GLN A 20 24.13 17.40 14.13
N ARG A 21 24.18 16.77 15.31
CA ARG A 21 25.44 16.27 15.90
C ARG A 21 25.89 14.92 15.32
N LEU A 22 25.01 14.24 14.58
CA LEU A 22 25.28 12.93 14.00
C LEU A 22 26.08 13.02 12.69
N ALA A 23 26.87 11.99 12.42
CA ALA A 23 27.52 11.80 11.13
C ALA A 23 26.48 11.65 10.01
N ALA A 24 26.90 11.88 8.76
CA ALA A 24 25.99 11.82 7.60
C ALA A 24 25.29 10.45 7.47
N VAL A 25 26.02 9.36 7.70
CA VAL A 25 25.49 7.99 7.64
C VAL A 25 24.44 7.77 8.72
N GLU A 26 24.69 8.21 9.95
CA GLU A 26 23.76 8.06 11.07
C GLU A 26 22.45 8.82 10.83
N ARG A 27 22.54 10.05 10.27
CA ARG A 27 21.36 10.82 9.87
C ARG A 27 20.54 10.12 8.78
N LEU A 28 21.20 9.52 7.79
CA LEU A 28 20.54 8.77 6.74
C LEU A 28 19.84 7.51 7.29
N THR A 29 20.51 6.78 8.18
CA THR A 29 19.92 5.61 8.85
C THR A 29 18.70 6.00 9.67
N LEU A 30 18.78 7.08 10.46
CA LEU A 30 17.65 7.57 11.24
C LEU A 30 16.48 8.03 10.35
N ALA A 31 16.77 8.74 9.26
CA ALA A 31 15.74 9.16 8.30
C ALA A 31 15.03 7.96 7.67
N LYS A 32 15.77 6.91 7.33
CA LYS A 32 15.20 5.65 6.82
C LYS A 32 14.27 5.00 7.84
N LEU A 33 14.72 4.82 9.08
CA LEU A 33 13.92 4.16 10.13
C LEU A 33 12.64 4.95 10.46
N LEU A 34 12.72 6.28 10.51
CA LEU A 34 11.54 7.14 10.73
C LEU A 34 10.56 7.08 9.55
N LEU A 35 11.05 6.97 8.31
CA LEU A 35 10.19 6.78 7.16
C LEU A 35 9.50 5.40 7.22
N GLU A 36 10.25 4.35 7.52
CA GLU A 36 9.72 3.00 7.67
C GLU A 36 8.66 2.91 8.79
N SER A 37 8.83 3.60 9.92
CA SER A 37 7.84 3.57 10.99
C SER A 37 6.49 4.16 10.55
N VAL A 38 6.51 5.26 9.80
CA VAL A 38 5.29 5.89 9.27
C VAL A 38 4.63 5.01 8.19
N LEU A 39 5.43 4.34 7.36
CA LEU A 39 4.92 3.47 6.31
C LEU A 39 4.36 2.15 6.85
N THR A 40 4.96 1.59 7.90
CA THR A 40 4.54 0.32 8.50
C THR A 40 3.27 0.47 9.36
N GLU A 41 3.07 1.63 9.98
CA GLU A 41 1.86 1.92 10.76
C GLU A 41 0.62 2.20 9.91
N ARG A 42 0.78 2.40 8.60
CA ARG A 42 -0.35 2.39 7.68
C ARG A 42 -0.63 0.91 7.37
N PRO A 43 -1.70 0.29 7.90
CA PRO A 43 -2.15 -0.97 7.33
C PRO A 43 -2.32 -0.67 5.85
N ASP A 44 -1.65 -1.47 5.01
CA ASP A 44 -1.74 -1.37 3.57
C ASP A 44 -3.22 -1.59 3.22
N ALA A 45 -3.96 -0.49 3.20
CA ALA A 45 -5.39 -0.51 3.00
C ALA A 45 -5.66 -1.15 1.64
N ASP A 46 -4.78 -0.92 0.67
CA ASP A 46 -4.84 -1.55 -0.64
C ASP A 46 -4.61 -3.06 -0.56
N ALA A 47 -3.69 -3.54 0.29
CA ALA A 47 -3.55 -4.99 0.54
C ALA A 47 -4.78 -5.60 1.25
N ALA A 48 -5.40 -4.87 2.19
CA ALA A 48 -6.62 -5.32 2.85
C ALA A 48 -7.82 -5.36 1.89
N TRP A 49 -7.97 -4.34 1.04
CA TRP A 49 -8.97 -4.30 -0.03
C TRP A 49 -8.73 -5.39 -1.06
N SER A 50 -7.48 -5.62 -1.44
CA SER A 50 -7.10 -6.68 -2.40
C SER A 50 -7.39 -8.07 -1.83
N ALA A 51 -7.13 -8.31 -0.55
CA ALA A 51 -7.42 -9.59 0.10
C ALA A 51 -8.93 -9.87 0.17
N LEU A 52 -9.75 -8.89 0.56
CA LEU A 52 -11.21 -9.01 0.59
C LEU A 52 -11.80 -9.22 -0.82
N GLY A 53 -11.28 -8.50 -1.81
CA GLY A 53 -11.69 -8.65 -3.21
C GLY A 53 -11.32 -10.02 -3.77
N LEU A 54 -10.13 -10.53 -3.46
CA LEU A 54 -9.67 -11.85 -3.92
C LEU A 54 -10.52 -12.99 -3.35
N GLU A 55 -10.89 -12.93 -2.07
CA GLU A 55 -11.76 -13.95 -1.45
C GLU A 55 -13.14 -14.01 -2.11
N SER A 56 -13.76 -12.85 -2.36
CA SER A 56 -15.05 -12.78 -3.06
C SER A 56 -14.92 -13.28 -4.50
N PHE A 57 -13.89 -12.83 -5.21
CA PHE A 57 -13.64 -13.23 -6.59
C PHE A 57 -13.41 -14.74 -6.70
N GLN A 58 -12.62 -15.35 -5.81
CA GLN A 58 -12.39 -16.80 -5.81
C GLN A 58 -13.68 -17.60 -5.58
N ARG A 59 -14.61 -17.08 -4.79
CA ARG A 59 -15.90 -17.73 -4.54
C ARG A 59 -16.80 -17.71 -5.77
N ASP A 60 -16.77 -16.60 -6.52
CA ASP A 60 -17.69 -16.35 -7.61
C ASP A 60 -17.10 -16.72 -8.98
N TRP A 61 -15.79 -17.00 -9.09
CA TRP A 61 -15.11 -17.26 -10.36
C TRP A 61 -15.41 -18.63 -10.99
N ASP A 62 -15.78 -19.63 -10.19
CA ASP A 62 -16.09 -21.00 -10.65
C ASP A 62 -17.42 -21.45 -10.03
N ASN A 63 -18.49 -20.74 -10.38
CA ASN A 63 -19.82 -21.00 -9.84
C ASN A 63 -20.70 -21.74 -10.87
N ASP A 64 -21.57 -22.61 -10.38
CA ASP A 64 -22.44 -23.45 -11.21
C ASP A 64 -23.46 -22.64 -12.05
N GLU A 65 -23.76 -21.40 -11.65
CA GLU A 65 -24.68 -20.51 -12.37
C GLU A 65 -24.05 -19.97 -13.66
N ASP A 66 -22.76 -19.62 -13.62
CA ASP A 66 -22.00 -19.12 -14.76
C ASP A 66 -21.41 -20.23 -15.65
N ALA A 67 -21.41 -21.49 -15.17
CA ALA A 67 -21.03 -22.67 -15.96
C ALA A 67 -21.90 -22.82 -17.25
N ILE A 68 -23.09 -22.20 -17.29
CA ILE A 68 -23.92 -22.13 -18.51
C ILE A 68 -23.21 -21.41 -19.68
N TYR A 69 -22.25 -20.53 -19.37
CA TYR A 69 -21.46 -19.79 -20.35
C TYR A 69 -20.27 -20.59 -20.89
N ASP A 70 -19.97 -21.78 -20.35
CA ASP A 70 -18.94 -22.65 -20.94
C ASP A 70 -19.29 -23.02 -22.38
N ASN A 71 -20.58 -23.20 -22.64
CA ASN A 71 -21.16 -23.46 -23.97
C ASN A 71 -21.81 -22.21 -24.57
N TRP A 72 -21.29 -21.01 -24.28
CA TRP A 72 -21.87 -19.74 -24.74
C TRP A 72 -22.15 -19.70 -26.25
N ARG A 73 -21.35 -20.41 -27.06
CA ARG A 73 -21.55 -20.50 -28.51
C ARG A 73 -22.86 -21.19 -28.87
N GLU A 74 -23.25 -22.23 -28.14
CA GLU A 74 -24.54 -22.90 -28.31
C GLU A 74 -25.68 -21.98 -27.82
N TYR A 75 -25.48 -21.33 -26.67
CA TYR A 75 -26.46 -20.42 -26.08
C TYR A 75 -26.79 -19.21 -26.98
N TYR A 76 -25.79 -18.68 -27.68
CA TYR A 76 -25.92 -17.52 -28.58
C TYR A 76 -25.93 -17.89 -30.06
N GLY A 77 -25.99 -19.18 -30.42
CA GLY A 77 -26.06 -19.64 -31.81
C GLY A 77 -24.85 -19.27 -32.68
N VAL A 78 -23.68 -19.11 -32.08
CA VAL A 78 -22.43 -18.77 -32.79
C VAL A 78 -21.84 -20.04 -33.40
N SER A 79 -21.89 -20.15 -34.73
CA SER A 79 -21.31 -21.33 -35.40
C SER A 79 -19.79 -21.35 -35.28
N SER A 80 -19.23 -22.48 -34.85
CA SER A 80 -17.82 -22.78 -35.11
C SER A 80 -17.65 -22.92 -36.62
N ARG A 81 -16.99 -21.94 -37.22
CA ARG A 81 -16.58 -21.99 -38.63
C ARG A 81 -15.71 -23.22 -38.92
#